data_AF-A0A3R7PY50-F1
#
_entry.id   AF-A0A3R7PY50-F1
#
_cell.length_a   1.000
_cell.length_b   1.000
_cell.length_c   1.000
_cell.angle_alpha   90.00
_cell.angle_beta   90.00
_cell.angle_gamma   90.00
#
_symmetry.space_group_name_H-M   'P 1'
#
loop_
_entity.id
_entity.type
_entity.pdbx_description
1 polymer ?
#
loop_
_entity_poly.entity_id
_entity_poly.type
_entity_poly.pdbx_seq_one_letter_code
_entity_poly.pdbx_strand_id
1 'polypeptide(L)'
;MVRQRKRFVELEHVLTKLPGTEVKLEYRKPTWKFGTLNYGEVVENWHNSSDNDRWDIFAPGYIAALETGKYTCTAIIGVLLLENKNHKIGVKIDCPGFCTQRSEQEIKRFVEEYCRRMKLNGSWCTL
;
A
#
# COMPACT_ATOMS: atom_id res chain seq x y z
N MET A 1 -23.65 5.32 19.58
CA MET A 1 -22.51 4.93 18.72
C MET A 1 -21.30 5.73 19.11
N VAL A 2 -20.29 5.13 19.75
CA VAL A 2 -19.03 5.81 20.06
C VAL A 2 -18.24 5.93 18.76
N ARG A 3 -18.03 7.15 18.25
CA ARG A 3 -17.06 7.37 17.17
C ARG A 3 -15.68 7.01 17.74
N GLN A 4 -15.09 5.91 17.28
CA GLN A 4 -13.69 5.63 17.59
C GLN A 4 -12.84 6.78 17.06
N ARG A 5 -11.99 7.35 17.91
CA ARG A 5 -11.11 8.46 17.56
C ARG A 5 -10.04 7.93 16.59
N LYS A 6 -9.80 8.64 15.48
CA LYS A 6 -8.70 8.33 14.54
C LYS A 6 -7.38 8.31 15.30
N ARG A 7 -6.57 7.27 15.06
CA ARG A 7 -5.22 7.14 15.63
C ARG A 7 -4.21 7.48 14.54
N PHE A 8 -3.68 8.70 14.57
CA PHE A 8 -2.60 9.09 13.67
C PHE A 8 -1.29 8.42 14.09
N VAL A 9 -0.58 7.86 13.13
CA VAL A 9 0.71 7.19 13.37
C VAL A 9 1.70 7.54 12.27
N GLU A 10 2.97 7.62 12.63
CA GLU A 10 4.08 7.86 11.70
C GLU A 10 4.41 6.61 10.87
N LEU A 11 5.09 6.80 9.74
CA LEU A 11 5.51 5.71 8.84
C LEU A 11 6.25 4.60 9.61
N GLU A 12 7.21 4.96 10.48
CA GLU A 12 8.00 4.00 11.25
C GLU A 12 7.12 3.05 12.09
N HIS A 13 6.04 3.57 12.67
CA HIS A 13 5.07 2.76 13.40
C HIS A 13 4.43 1.72 12.49
N VAL A 14 4.00 2.14 11.30
CA VAL A 14 3.39 1.26 10.32
C VAL A 14 4.38 0.20 9.88
N LEU A 15 5.60 0.58 9.50
CA LEU A 15 6.60 -0.38 9.02
C LEU A 15 6.97 -1.43 10.08
N THR A 16 7.02 -1.03 11.35
CA THR A 16 7.33 -1.94 12.45
C THR A 16 6.18 -2.89 12.77
N LYS A 17 4.93 -2.45 12.60
CA LYS A 17 3.74 -3.16 13.10
C LYS A 17 2.90 -3.81 12.02
N LEU A 18 3.09 -3.47 10.74
CA LEU A 18 2.26 -3.96 9.65
C LEU A 18 2.43 -5.47 9.36
N PRO A 19 3.63 -6.08 9.42
CA PRO A 19 3.76 -7.53 9.26
C PRO A 19 2.95 -8.29 10.32
N GLY A 20 2.15 -9.26 9.88
CA GLY A 20 1.24 -10.03 10.72
C GLY A 20 -0.12 -9.35 11.01
N THR A 21 -0.39 -8.17 10.46
CA THR A 21 -1.68 -7.48 10.62
C THR A 21 -2.54 -7.56 9.36
N GLU A 22 -3.83 -7.22 9.49
CA GLU A 22 -4.76 -7.22 8.37
C GLU A 22 -4.60 -5.97 7.48
N VAL A 23 -4.55 -6.19 6.17
CA VAL A 23 -4.77 -5.18 5.14
C VAL A 23 -6.06 -5.49 4.40
N LYS A 24 -6.70 -4.48 3.83
CA LYS A 24 -7.92 -4.65 3.04
C LYS A 24 -7.68 -4.19 1.62
N LEU A 25 -7.74 -5.12 0.68
CA LEU A 25 -7.79 -4.80 -0.74
C LEU A 25 -9.18 -4.30 -1.10
N GLU A 26 -9.22 -3.29 -1.96
CA GLU A 26 -10.47 -2.64 -2.34
C GLU A 26 -10.55 -2.38 -3.84
N TYR A 27 -11.78 -2.22 -4.30
CA TYR A 27 -12.01 -1.78 -5.67
C TYR A 27 -11.69 -0.29 -5.78
N ARG A 28 -10.71 0.04 -6.60
CA ARG A 28 -10.43 1.40 -7.08
C ARG A 28 -10.67 1.45 -8.59
N LYS A 29 -11.15 2.59 -9.09
CA LYS A 29 -11.23 2.80 -10.55
C LYS A 29 -9.81 2.62 -11.14
N PRO A 30 -9.65 2.08 -12.36
CA PRO A 30 -8.32 1.82 -12.93
C PRO A 30 -7.38 3.02 -12.91
N THR A 31 -7.92 4.23 -13.11
CA THR A 31 -7.16 5.47 -13.01
C THR A 31 -6.58 5.71 -11.62
N TRP A 32 -7.15 5.21 -10.54
CA TRP A 32 -6.64 5.38 -9.17
C TRP A 32 -5.81 4.20 -8.67
N LYS A 33 -5.49 3.24 -9.55
CA LYS A 33 -4.62 2.10 -9.22
C LYS A 33 -3.17 2.28 -9.66
N PHE A 34 -2.86 3.31 -10.45
CA PHE A 34 -1.49 3.65 -10.83
C PHE A 34 -0.66 2.47 -11.34
N GLY A 35 -1.27 1.55 -12.12
CA GLY A 35 -0.57 0.39 -12.66
C GLY A 35 -0.46 -0.84 -11.75
N THR A 36 -0.86 -0.76 -10.47
CA THR A 36 -1.06 -1.97 -9.64
C THR A 36 -2.41 -2.62 -9.91
N LEU A 37 -2.52 -3.93 -9.74
CA LEU A 37 -3.81 -4.63 -9.76
C LEU A 37 -4.51 -4.59 -8.39
N ASN A 38 -3.71 -4.58 -7.32
CA ASN A 38 -4.16 -4.80 -5.96
C ASN A 38 -3.78 -3.59 -5.10
N TYR A 39 -4.76 -2.74 -4.83
CA TYR A 39 -4.63 -1.54 -4.00
C TYR A 39 -5.53 -1.70 -2.77
N GLY A 40 -5.13 -1.11 -1.65
CA GLY A 40 -5.86 -1.24 -0.41
C GLY A 40 -5.39 -0.28 0.66
N GLU A 41 -5.80 -0.58 1.89
CA GLU A 41 -5.43 0.15 3.09
C GLU A 41 -5.09 -0.80 4.24
N VAL A 42 -4.39 -0.30 5.24
CA VAL A 42 -4.24 -0.99 6.53
C VAL A 42 -5.59 -1.00 7.25
N VAL A 43 -6.01 -2.16 7.78
CA VAL A 43 -7.33 -2.30 8.46
C VAL A 43 -7.35 -1.62 9.83
N GLU A 44 -6.21 -1.65 10.51
CA GLU A 44 -6.03 -0.96 11.79
C GLU A 44 -6.42 0.51 11.68
N ASN A 45 -6.85 1.11 12.79
CA ASN A 45 -7.31 2.50 12.80
C ASN A 45 -6.16 3.54 12.68
N TRP A 46 -5.07 3.15 12.02
CA TRP A 46 -3.85 3.91 11.78
C TRP A 46 -4.06 4.84 10.61
N HIS A 47 -4.11 6.13 10.92
CA HIS A 47 -4.30 7.18 9.93
C HIS A 47 -2.98 7.85 9.61
N ASN A 48 -2.78 8.19 8.35
CA ASN A 48 -1.73 9.06 7.90
C ASN A 48 -2.13 10.52 8.17
N SER A 49 -1.26 11.29 8.83
CA SER A 49 -1.51 12.70 9.09
C SER A 49 -1.50 13.57 7.83
N SER A 50 -0.92 13.10 6.72
CA SER A 50 -0.81 13.90 5.48
C SER A 50 -2.14 14.09 4.75
N ASP A 51 -3.03 13.10 4.80
CA ASP A 51 -4.31 13.10 4.08
C ASP A 51 -5.51 12.74 4.98
N ASN A 52 -5.26 12.43 6.25
CA ASN A 52 -6.27 12.05 7.23
C ASN A 52 -7.02 10.76 6.88
N ASP A 53 -6.46 9.92 6.00
CA ASP A 53 -6.98 8.61 5.64
C ASP A 53 -6.14 7.50 6.26
N ARG A 54 -6.59 6.24 6.12
CA ARG A 54 -5.78 5.10 6.53
C ARG A 54 -4.55 4.97 5.63
N TRP A 55 -3.51 4.34 6.14
CA TRP A 55 -2.30 4.11 5.36
C TRP A 55 -2.59 3.26 4.12
N ASP A 56 -2.28 3.82 2.95
CA ASP A 56 -2.44 3.16 1.66
C ASP A 56 -1.38 2.06 1.46
N ILE A 57 -1.83 0.93 0.94
CA ILE A 57 -0.98 -0.20 0.55
C ILE A 57 -1.26 -0.61 -0.89
N PHE A 58 -0.30 -1.32 -1.49
CA PHE A 58 -0.52 -2.08 -2.71
C PHE A 58 0.19 -3.43 -2.62
N ALA A 59 -0.40 -4.46 -3.23
CA ALA A 59 0.11 -5.83 -3.20
C ALA A 59 0.61 -6.25 -4.60
N PRO A 60 1.87 -5.94 -4.96
CA PRO A 60 2.43 -6.26 -6.27
C PRO A 60 2.81 -7.73 -6.38
N GLY A 61 2.97 -8.22 -7.62
CA GLY A 61 3.53 -9.55 -7.89
C GLY A 61 2.52 -10.66 -8.13
N TYR A 62 1.23 -10.32 -8.26
CA TYR A 62 0.17 -11.27 -8.56
C TYR A 62 -0.27 -11.14 -10.02
N ILE A 63 -0.60 -12.26 -10.66
CA ILE A 63 -0.91 -12.27 -12.10
C ILE A 63 -2.21 -11.57 -12.45
N ALA A 64 -3.16 -11.55 -11.52
CA ALA A 64 -4.50 -11.01 -11.67
C ALA A 64 -4.86 -10.14 -10.46
N ALA A 65 -5.91 -9.34 -10.63
CA ALA A 65 -6.55 -8.69 -9.50
C ALA A 65 -7.09 -9.75 -8.54
N LEU A 66 -6.74 -9.61 -7.27
CA LEU A 66 -7.23 -10.44 -6.20
C LEU A 66 -8.64 -9.97 -5.80
N GLU A 67 -9.36 -10.86 -5.14
CA GLU A 67 -10.68 -10.54 -4.59
C GLU A 67 -10.57 -9.37 -3.59
N THR A 68 -11.56 -8.49 -3.58
CA THR A 68 -11.61 -7.42 -2.58
C THR A 68 -11.91 -8.04 -1.22
N GLY A 69 -11.13 -7.72 -0.20
CA GLY A 69 -11.26 -8.40 1.08
C GLY A 69 -10.09 -8.14 1.99
N LYS A 70 -10.14 -8.78 3.16
CA LYS A 70 -9.07 -8.72 4.15
C LYS A 70 -8.06 -9.82 3.89
N TYR A 71 -6.78 -9.47 4.03
CA TYR A 71 -5.66 -10.39 3.93
C TYR A 71 -4.65 -10.07 5.02
N THR A 72 -3.92 -11.08 5.48
CA THR A 72 -2.77 -10.86 6.38
C THR A 72 -1.59 -10.32 5.57
N CYS A 73 -0.99 -9.22 5.99
CA CYS A 73 0.30 -8.78 5.48
C CYS A 73 1.40 -9.72 5.99
N THR A 74 2.08 -10.43 5.10
CA THR A 74 3.15 -11.38 5.48
C THR A 74 4.53 -10.74 5.48
N ALA A 75 4.74 -9.72 4.66
CA ALA A 75 5.98 -8.95 4.62
C ALA A 75 5.76 -7.58 3.98
N ILE A 76 6.61 -6.62 4.34
CA ILE A 76 6.74 -5.37 3.58
C ILE A 76 7.82 -5.59 2.53
N ILE A 77 7.53 -5.21 1.28
CA ILE A 77 8.47 -5.29 0.17
C ILE A 77 9.28 -3.99 0.07
N GLY A 78 8.61 -2.87 0.35
CA GLY A 78 9.24 -1.55 0.39
C GLY A 78 8.22 -0.44 0.47
N VAL A 79 8.71 0.79 0.35
CA VAL A 79 7.91 2.01 0.50
C VAL A 79 8.26 2.99 -0.61
N LEU A 80 7.23 3.56 -1.22
CA LEU A 80 7.37 4.77 -2.02
C LEU A 80 7.32 5.98 -1.08
N LEU A 81 8.49 6.53 -0.78
CA LEU A 81 8.62 7.80 -0.08
C LEU A 81 8.23 8.92 -1.04
N LEU A 82 7.47 9.89 -0.55
CA LEU A 82 6.90 11.00 -1.33
C LEU A 82 7.14 12.30 -0.58
N GLU A 83 7.40 13.38 -1.31
CA GLU A 83 7.68 14.70 -0.73
C GLU A 83 6.53 15.26 0.10
N ASN A 84 5.28 14.85 -0.17
CA ASN A 84 4.09 15.27 0.58
C ASN A 84 3.79 14.40 1.82
N LYS A 85 4.67 13.45 2.16
CA LYS A 85 4.52 12.48 3.26
C LYS A 85 3.37 11.47 3.12
N ASN A 86 2.65 11.47 2.00
CA ASN A 86 1.59 10.50 1.74
C ASN A 86 2.14 9.19 1.16
N HIS A 87 3.07 8.54 1.87
CA HIS A 87 3.81 7.38 1.38
C HIS A 87 2.90 6.20 1.05
N LYS A 88 3.35 5.36 0.11
CA LYS A 88 2.64 4.13 -0.31
C LYS A 88 3.46 2.91 0.02
N ILE A 89 2.86 1.91 0.65
CA ILE A 89 3.58 0.74 1.15
C ILE A 89 3.30 -0.45 0.23
N GLY A 90 4.36 -1.04 -0.34
CA GLY A 90 4.25 -2.29 -1.08
C GLY A 90 4.33 -3.48 -0.13
N VAL A 91 3.33 -4.36 -0.17
CA VAL A 91 3.21 -5.49 0.75
C VAL A 91 3.09 -6.81 0.02
N LYS A 92 3.60 -7.87 0.65
CA LYS A 92 3.24 -9.25 0.34
C LYS A 92 2.12 -9.67 1.28
N ILE A 93 1.10 -10.31 0.76
CA ILE A 93 -0.05 -10.77 1.55
C ILE A 93 -0.14 -12.29 1.56
N ASP A 94 -0.89 -12.83 2.51
CA ASP A 94 -1.17 -14.26 2.65
C ASP A 94 -2.17 -14.71 1.57
N CYS A 95 -1.66 -14.81 0.35
CA CYS A 95 -2.39 -15.26 -0.84
C CYS A 95 -1.41 -15.97 -1.77
N PRO A 96 -1.77 -17.14 -2.34
CA PRO A 96 -0.92 -17.85 -3.28
C PRO A 96 -0.71 -17.06 -4.59
N GLY A 97 0.33 -17.42 -5.34
CA GLY A 97 0.60 -16.84 -6.66
C GLY A 97 1.49 -15.60 -6.67
N PHE A 98 2.12 -15.24 -5.55
CA PHE A 98 3.14 -14.20 -5.50
C PHE A 98 4.38 -14.58 -6.33
N CYS A 99 4.85 -13.65 -7.15
CA CYS A 99 6.06 -13.79 -7.97
C CYS A 99 6.97 -12.55 -7.80
N THR A 100 8.20 -12.76 -7.32
CA THR A 100 9.17 -11.68 -7.06
C THR A 100 9.48 -10.85 -8.30
N GLN A 101 9.79 -11.50 -9.44
CA GLN A 101 10.12 -10.80 -10.67
C GLN A 101 8.96 -9.91 -11.17
N ARG A 102 7.73 -10.40 -11.03
CA ARG A 102 6.53 -9.61 -11.37
C ARG A 102 6.36 -8.45 -10.40
N SER A 103 6.62 -8.69 -9.10
CA SER A 103 6.52 -7.68 -8.06
C SER A 103 7.42 -6.49 -8.37
N GLU A 104 8.69 -6.74 -8.72
CA GLU A 104 9.64 -5.69 -9.12
C GLU A 104 9.16 -4.89 -10.34
N GLN A 105 8.62 -5.56 -11.36
CA GLN A 105 8.11 -4.90 -12.57
C GLN A 105 6.85 -4.06 -12.29
N GLU A 106 5.99 -4.51 -11.39
CA GLU A 106 4.78 -3.80 -10.99
C GLU A 106 5.10 -2.61 -10.10
N ILE A 107 6.06 -2.74 -9.17
CA ILE A 107 6.58 -1.65 -8.34
C ILE A 107 7.14 -0.52 -9.21
N LYS A 108 8.01 -0.84 -10.19
CA LYS A 108 8.57 0.17 -11.10
C LYS A 108 7.47 0.95 -11.81
N ARG A 109 6.50 0.24 -12.40
CA ARG A 109 5.33 0.85 -13.06
C ARG A 109 4.51 1.70 -12.10
N PHE A 110 4.29 1.21 -10.88
CA PHE A 110 3.54 1.93 -9.86
C PHE A 110 4.21 3.24 -9.48
N VAL A 111 5.50 3.20 -9.18
CA VAL A 111 6.28 4.39 -8.79
C VAL A 111 6.28 5.43 -9.92
N GLU A 112 6.57 5.01 -11.15
CA GLU A 112 6.56 5.88 -12.33
C GLU A 112 5.19 6.53 -12.55
N GLU A 113 4.12 5.72 -12.58
CA GLU A 113 2.77 6.19 -12.87
C GLU A 113 2.21 7.08 -11.76
N TYR A 114 2.48 6.73 -10.49
CA TYR A 114 2.05 7.52 -9.34
C TYR A 114 2.71 8.90 -9.35
N CYS A 115 4.05 8.95 -9.42
CA CYS A 115 4.80 10.22 -9.40
C CYS A 115 4.43 11.10 -10.60
N ARG A 116 4.35 10.51 -11.80
CA ARG A 116 3.97 11.22 -13.03
C ARG A 116 2.59 11.87 -12.93
N ARG A 117 1.59 11.14 -12.43
CA ARG A 117 0.20 11.62 -12.42
C ARG A 117 -0.13 12.53 -11.26
N MET A 118 0.47 12.28 -10.11
CA MET A 118 0.32 13.14 -8.95
C MET A 118 1.24 14.37 -9.01
N LYS A 119 2.18 14.40 -9.98
CA LYS A 119 3.20 15.45 -10.13
C LYS A 119 4.01 15.63 -8.84
N LEU A 120 4.43 14.50 -8.27
CA LEU A 120 5.19 14.45 -7.03
C LEU A 120 6.56 13.83 -7.27
N ASN A 121 7.54 14.30 -6.52
CA ASN A 121 8.81 13.59 -6.38
C ASN A 121 8.64 12.42 -5.41
N GLY A 122 9.22 11.27 -5.79
CA GLY A 122 9.19 10.07 -4.98
C GLY A 122 10.43 9.20 -5.14
N SER A 123 10.69 8.37 -4.16
CA SER A 123 11.80 7.41 -4.17
C SER A 123 11.35 6.10 -3.55
N TRP A 124 11.63 5.00 -4.24
CA TRP A 124 11.35 3.66 -3.73
C TRP A 124 12.48 3.19 -2.83
N CYS A 125 12.13 2.73 -1.63
CA CYS A 125 13.05 2.13 -0.67
C CYS A 125 12.65 0.69 -0.37
N THR A 126 13.54 -0.25 -0.66
CA THR A 126 13.41 -1.65 -0.23
C THR A 126 13.78 -1.76 1.25
N LEU A 127 13.07 -2.63 1.99
CA LEU A 127 13.30 -2.86 3.43
C LEU A 127 13.85 -4.27 3.70
#